data_AF-A0A643ATK1-F1
#
_entry.id   AF-A0A643ATK1-F1
#
_cell.length_a   1.000
_cell.length_b   1.000
_cell.length_c   1.000
_cell.angle_alpha   90.00
_cell.angle_beta   90.00
_cell.angle_gamma   90.00
#
_symmetry.space_group_name_H-M   'P 1'
#
loop_
_entity.id
_entity.type
_entity.pdbx_description
1 polymer ?
#
loop_
_entity_poly.entity_id
_entity_poly.type
_entity_poly.pdbx_seq_one_letter_code
_entity_poly.pdbx_strand_id
1 'polypeptide(L)'
;VGYAIRFEDCTSESTLIKYMTDGILLRESLREADLDHYSAIIMDEAHERSLNTDVLFGLLREVVARRSDLKLIVTSATMDAEKFASFFGNVPIFHIPGRTFPVDILFSKTPQEDYVEAAVKQSLQVHLSGAPGDILIFMPGQEDIEVTSDQIVEHLEELENAPALAVLPIYSQLPSDLQAKIFQKAPDGVRKCIVATNIAETSLTVDGIMFVIDSGYCKLK
;
A
#
# COMPACT_ATOMS: atom_id res chain seq x y z
N VAL A 1 -21.51 1.09 1.97
CA VAL A 1 -20.11 0.69 2.18
C VAL A 1 -19.62 1.49 3.38
N GLY A 2 -18.93 0.85 4.32
CA GLY A 2 -18.38 1.50 5.52
C GLY A 2 -17.02 0.91 5.87
N TYR A 3 -16.34 1.49 6.85
CA TYR A 3 -15.07 0.96 7.35
C TYR A 3 -14.99 0.96 8.88
N ALA A 4 -14.15 0.09 9.44
CA ALA A 4 -13.82 0.09 10.86
C ALA A 4 -12.32 -0.14 11.07
N ILE A 5 -11.66 0.82 11.72
CA ILE A 5 -10.25 0.75 12.10
C ILE A 5 -10.12 0.98 13.60
N ARG A 6 -8.90 0.91 14.13
CA ARG A 6 -8.70 1.14 15.56
C ARG A 6 -9.08 2.58 15.91
N PHE A 7 -10.02 2.73 16.84
CA PHE A 7 -10.55 4.01 17.34
C PHE A 7 -11.52 4.75 16.42
N GLU A 8 -11.87 4.19 15.26
CA GLU A 8 -12.79 4.83 14.33
C GLU A 8 -13.67 3.78 13.65
N ASP A 9 -14.98 3.98 13.71
CA ASP A 9 -15.98 3.11 13.10
C ASP A 9 -16.97 3.96 12.32
N CYS A 10 -16.93 3.81 10.99
CA CYS A 10 -17.81 4.49 10.04
C CYS A 10 -18.77 3.48 9.39
N THR A 11 -19.42 2.67 10.23
CA THR A 11 -20.47 1.74 9.82
C THR A 11 -21.85 2.16 10.36
N SER A 12 -22.90 1.61 9.75
CA SER A 12 -24.30 1.87 10.05
C SER A 12 -25.13 0.62 9.78
N GLU A 13 -26.40 0.60 10.20
CA GLU A 13 -27.34 -0.49 9.86
C GLU A 13 -27.52 -0.68 8.34
N SER A 14 -27.26 0.34 7.53
CA SER A 14 -27.30 0.28 6.07
C SER A 14 -25.98 -0.20 5.43
N THR A 15 -24.96 -0.53 6.22
CA THR A 15 -23.66 -0.96 5.72
C THR A 15 -23.69 -2.42 5.28
N LEU A 16 -23.66 -2.63 3.96
CA LEU A 16 -23.64 -3.97 3.35
C LEU A 16 -22.23 -4.54 3.13
N ILE A 17 -21.23 -3.66 3.01
CA ILE A 17 -19.81 -4.03 2.79
C ILE A 17 -19.01 -3.21 3.78
N LYS A 18 -18.25 -3.90 4.63
CA LYS A 18 -17.42 -3.33 5.68
C LYS A 18 -15.96 -3.63 5.40
N TYR A 19 -15.16 -2.60 5.18
CA TYR A 19 -13.70 -2.70 5.17
C TYR A 19 -13.20 -2.60 6.61
N MET A 20 -12.32 -3.48 7.05
CA MET A 20 -11.77 -3.37 8.40
C MET A 20 -10.37 -3.92 8.49
N THR A 21 -9.62 -3.48 9.49
CA THR A 21 -8.30 -4.08 9.76
C THR A 21 -8.45 -5.47 10.37
N ASP A 22 -7.45 -6.32 10.15
CA ASP A 22 -7.36 -7.66 10.73
C ASP A 22 -7.60 -7.67 12.26
N GLY A 23 -7.07 -6.69 12.98
CA GLY A 23 -7.24 -6.57 14.42
C GLY A 23 -8.67 -6.25 14.86
N ILE A 24 -9.47 -5.60 14.01
CA ILE A 24 -10.90 -5.35 14.28
C ILE A 24 -11.67 -6.66 14.08
N LEU A 25 -11.45 -7.37 12.97
CA LEU A 25 -12.11 -8.67 12.74
C LEU A 25 -11.74 -9.69 13.82
N LEU A 26 -10.48 -9.74 14.24
CA LEU A 26 -10.02 -10.60 15.33
C LEU A 26 -10.76 -10.27 16.63
N ARG A 27 -10.93 -8.98 16.95
CA ARG A 27 -11.69 -8.56 18.14
C ARG A 27 -13.16 -8.96 18.07
N GLU A 28 -13.78 -8.90 16.89
CA GLU A 28 -15.15 -9.37 16.69
C GLU A 28 -15.26 -10.88 16.88
N SER A 29 -14.32 -11.67 16.35
CA SER A 29 -14.29 -13.14 16.55
C SER A 29 -14.15 -13.57 18.02
N LEU A 30 -13.55 -12.72 18.86
CA LEU A 30 -13.45 -12.97 20.31
C LEU A 30 -14.79 -12.76 21.03
N ARG A 31 -15.70 -11.98 20.45
CA ARG A 31 -17.05 -11.75 20.98
C ARG A 31 -18.04 -12.75 20.41
N GLU A 32 -17.93 -13.02 19.12
CA GLU A 32 -18.82 -13.89 18.36
C GLU A 32 -17.99 -14.92 17.60
N ALA A 33 -17.86 -16.11 18.20
CA ALA A 33 -16.97 -17.15 17.70
C ALA A 33 -17.33 -17.64 16.28
N ASP A 34 -18.59 -17.53 15.87
CA ASP A 34 -19.08 -18.00 14.57
C ASP A 34 -19.34 -16.87 13.56
N LEU A 35 -19.09 -15.61 13.93
CA LEU A 35 -19.16 -14.43 13.03
C LEU A 35 -20.49 -14.32 12.26
N ASP A 36 -21.62 -14.46 12.97
CA ASP A 36 -22.97 -14.60 12.40
C ASP A 36 -23.43 -13.41 11.55
N HIS A 37 -22.88 -12.21 11.79
CA HIS A 37 -23.20 -11.02 10.97
C HIS A 37 -22.65 -11.08 9.54
N TYR A 38 -21.74 -12.00 9.24
CA TYR A 38 -21.10 -12.11 7.94
C TYR A 38 -21.56 -13.37 7.19
N SER A 39 -21.91 -13.17 5.91
CA SER A 39 -22.14 -14.27 4.96
C SER A 39 -20.90 -14.56 4.10
N ALA A 40 -19.98 -13.59 4.00
CA ALA A 40 -18.70 -13.76 3.34
C ALA A 40 -17.64 -12.90 4.04
N ILE A 41 -16.42 -13.42 4.10
CA ILE A 41 -15.23 -12.72 4.59
C ILE A 41 -14.16 -12.81 3.50
N ILE A 42 -13.56 -11.66 3.19
CA ILE A 42 -12.41 -11.56 2.28
C ILE A 42 -11.20 -11.17 3.13
N MET A 43 -10.23 -12.08 3.23
CA MET A 43 -8.94 -11.84 3.85
C MET A 43 -7.98 -11.37 2.78
N ASP A 44 -7.72 -10.06 2.75
CA ASP A 44 -6.84 -9.43 1.76
C ASP A 44 -5.38 -9.39 2.19
N GLU A 45 -4.48 -9.21 1.22
CA GLU A 45 -3.04 -9.02 1.46
C GLU A 45 -2.40 -10.13 2.32
N ALA A 46 -2.86 -11.38 2.15
CA ALA A 46 -2.46 -12.51 3.00
C ALA A 46 -0.94 -12.80 3.03
N HIS A 47 -0.21 -12.26 2.05
CA HIS A 47 1.24 -12.38 1.95
C HIS A 47 2.02 -11.50 2.94
N GLU A 48 1.40 -10.47 3.54
CA GLU A 48 2.05 -9.68 4.59
C GLU A 48 2.28 -10.48 5.88
N ARG A 49 1.55 -11.59 6.05
CA ARG A 49 1.73 -12.54 7.18
C ARG A 49 1.75 -11.85 8.55
N SER A 50 0.85 -10.88 8.75
CA SER A 50 0.70 -10.24 10.05
C SER A 50 0.28 -11.26 11.13
N LEU A 51 0.65 -11.02 12.38
CA LEU A 51 0.26 -11.88 13.51
C LEU A 51 -1.26 -12.04 13.60
N ASN A 52 -2.01 -10.95 13.44
CA ASN A 52 -3.47 -10.98 13.50
C ASN A 52 -4.06 -11.82 12.37
N THR A 53 -3.51 -11.70 11.15
CA THR A 53 -3.95 -12.46 9.98
C THR A 53 -3.70 -13.96 10.15
N ASP A 54 -2.53 -14.34 10.65
CA ASP A 54 -2.21 -15.76 10.91
C ASP A 54 -3.12 -16.37 12.00
N VAL A 55 -3.41 -15.62 13.07
CA VAL A 55 -4.38 -16.04 14.10
C VAL A 55 -5.79 -16.15 13.51
N LEU A 56 -6.21 -15.18 12.71
CA LEU A 56 -7.50 -15.19 12.02
C LEU A 56 -7.63 -16.39 11.09
N PHE A 57 -6.60 -16.77 10.35
CA PHE A 57 -6.65 -17.98 9.52
C PHE A 57 -6.89 -19.25 10.33
N GLY A 58 -6.27 -19.37 11.50
CA GLY A 58 -6.56 -20.46 12.44
C GLY A 58 -8.03 -20.50 12.85
N LEU A 59 -8.57 -19.36 13.30
CA LEU A 59 -9.96 -19.25 13.73
C LEU A 59 -10.94 -19.49 12.57
N LEU A 60 -10.74 -18.82 11.44
CA LEU A 60 -11.62 -18.90 10.27
C LEU A 60 -11.66 -20.31 9.68
N ARG A 61 -10.54 -21.06 9.72
CA ARG A 61 -10.52 -22.47 9.32
C ARG A 61 -11.49 -23.31 10.14
N GLU A 62 -11.60 -23.06 11.43
CA GLU A 62 -12.56 -23.77 12.28
C GLU A 62 -14.00 -23.29 12.04
N VAL A 63 -14.20 -21.98 11.83
CA VAL A 63 -15.53 -21.41 11.55
C VAL A 63 -16.11 -21.97 10.26
N VAL A 64 -15.34 -21.97 9.15
CA VAL A 64 -15.82 -22.49 7.86
C VAL A 64 -16.06 -24.00 7.87
N ALA A 65 -15.44 -24.73 8.80
CA ALA A 65 -15.72 -26.16 8.99
C ALA A 65 -17.09 -26.39 9.69
N ARG A 66 -17.55 -25.42 10.50
CA ARG A 66 -18.86 -25.47 11.19
C ARG A 66 -19.98 -24.80 10.39
N ARG A 67 -19.68 -23.70 9.70
CA ARG A 67 -20.63 -22.87 8.96
C ARG A 67 -20.50 -23.06 7.45
N SER A 68 -21.42 -23.85 6.89
CA SER A 68 -21.51 -24.08 5.44
C SER A 68 -22.10 -22.90 4.67
N ASP A 69 -22.71 -21.94 5.37
CA ASP A 69 -23.29 -20.71 4.81
C ASP A 69 -22.29 -19.56 4.68
N LEU A 70 -21.16 -19.63 5.41
CA LEU A 70 -20.09 -18.63 5.36
C LEU A 70 -19.10 -18.92 4.21
N LYS A 71 -18.83 -17.91 3.39
CA LYS A 71 -17.79 -17.98 2.34
C LYS A 71 -16.52 -17.28 2.77
N LEU A 72 -15.38 -17.94 2.64
CA LEU A 72 -14.06 -17.35 2.86
C LEU A 72 -13.31 -17.21 1.54
N ILE A 73 -12.81 -16.00 1.28
CA ILE A 73 -11.92 -15.70 0.15
C ILE A 73 -10.61 -15.20 0.74
N VAL A 74 -9.48 -15.74 0.29
CA VAL A 74 -8.14 -15.28 0.68
C VAL A 74 -7.46 -14.75 -0.57
N THR A 75 -7.07 -13.47 -0.56
CA THR A 75 -6.37 -12.81 -1.66
C THR A 75 -4.90 -12.55 -1.27
N SER A 76 -4.01 -12.70 -2.25
CA SER A 76 -2.56 -12.58 -2.09
C SER A 76 -1.92 -12.14 -3.41
N ALA A 77 -0.95 -11.23 -3.36
CA ALA A 77 -0.18 -10.82 -4.53
C ALA A 77 1.00 -11.77 -4.85
N THR A 78 1.40 -12.64 -3.92
CA THR A 78 2.53 -13.55 -4.10
C THR A 78 2.13 -14.93 -4.61
N MET A 79 3.09 -15.65 -5.21
CA MET A 79 2.92 -17.01 -5.75
C MET A 79 2.71 -18.10 -4.68
N ASP A 80 2.73 -17.77 -3.39
CA ASP A 80 2.64 -18.74 -2.29
C ASP A 80 1.20 -19.25 -2.01
N ALA A 81 0.29 -19.10 -2.98
CA ALA A 81 -1.12 -19.50 -2.88
C ALA A 81 -1.31 -20.98 -2.51
N GLU A 82 -0.37 -21.86 -2.88
CA GLU A 82 -0.40 -23.29 -2.54
C GLU A 82 -0.35 -23.56 -1.02
N LYS A 83 0.37 -22.73 -0.26
CA LYS A 83 0.45 -22.86 1.20
C LYS A 83 -0.90 -22.55 1.85
N PHE A 84 -1.58 -21.50 1.39
CA PHE A 84 -2.92 -21.17 1.85
C PHE A 84 -3.93 -22.23 1.41
N ALA A 85 -3.85 -22.70 0.16
CA ALA A 85 -4.73 -23.73 -0.35
C ALA A 85 -4.65 -25.01 0.49
N SER A 86 -3.43 -25.49 0.76
CA SER A 86 -3.19 -26.67 1.59
C SER A 86 -3.63 -26.48 3.03
N PHE A 87 -3.39 -25.29 3.63
CA PHE A 87 -3.84 -24.97 4.99
C PHE A 87 -5.36 -25.07 5.16
N PHE A 88 -6.13 -24.59 4.17
CA PHE A 88 -7.59 -24.64 4.17
C PHE A 88 -8.18 -25.95 3.59
N GLY A 89 -7.37 -26.99 3.36
CA GLY A 89 -7.83 -28.30 2.93
C GLY A 89 -7.84 -28.51 1.41
N ASN A 90 -6.81 -28.02 0.72
CA ASN A 90 -6.63 -28.08 -0.74
C ASN A 90 -7.76 -27.39 -1.51
N VAL A 91 -8.11 -26.18 -1.08
CA VAL A 91 -9.14 -25.37 -1.75
C VAL A 91 -8.71 -24.94 -3.16
N PRO A 92 -9.66 -24.66 -4.07
CA PRO A 92 -9.34 -24.17 -5.41
C PRO A 92 -8.57 -22.84 -5.37
N ILE A 93 -7.55 -22.73 -6.21
CA ILE A 93 -6.78 -21.49 -6.40
C ILE A 93 -7.23 -20.83 -7.70
N PHE A 94 -7.52 -19.53 -7.63
CA PHE A 94 -7.83 -18.72 -8.80
C PHE A 94 -6.71 -17.70 -9.04
N HIS A 95 -6.06 -17.81 -10.20
CA HIS A 95 -4.99 -16.88 -10.59
C HIS A 95 -5.55 -15.80 -11.52
N ILE A 96 -5.42 -14.55 -11.10
CA ILE A 96 -5.69 -13.39 -11.96
C ILE A 96 -4.37 -13.04 -12.65
N PRO A 97 -4.29 -13.15 -13.99
CA PRO A 97 -3.07 -12.78 -14.70
C PRO A 97 -2.83 -11.27 -14.55
N GLY A 98 -1.73 -10.91 -13.90
CA GLY A 98 -1.25 -9.53 -13.88
C GLY A 98 -0.76 -9.10 -15.26
N ARG A 99 -0.85 -7.79 -15.53
CA ARG A 99 -0.17 -7.16 -16.66
C ARG A 99 0.95 -6.29 -16.09
N THR A 100 2.17 -6.78 -16.18
CA THR A 100 3.36 -5.96 -15.92
C THR A 100 3.95 -5.52 -17.25
N PHE A 101 4.56 -4.34 -17.25
CA PHE A 101 5.39 -3.87 -18.35
C PHE A 101 6.85 -4.09 -17.96
N PRO A 102 7.76 -4.28 -18.92
CA PRO A 102 9.19 -4.35 -18.61
C PRO A 102 9.63 -3.05 -17.93
N VAL A 103 10.41 -3.19 -16.85
CA VAL A 103 10.98 -2.07 -16.09
C VAL A 103 12.50 -2.22 -16.13
N ASP A 104 13.19 -1.16 -16.52
CA ASP A 104 14.65 -1.10 -16.50
C ASP A 104 15.14 -0.80 -15.08
N ILE A 105 16.03 -1.64 -14.55
CA ILE A 105 16.56 -1.49 -13.19
C ILE A 105 17.94 -0.85 -13.25
N LEU A 106 18.10 0.26 -12.55
CA LEU A 106 19.35 1.03 -12.47
C LEU A 106 19.85 1.05 -11.03
N PHE A 107 21.09 0.62 -10.83
CA PHE A 107 21.74 0.66 -9.51
C PHE A 107 22.74 1.82 -9.45
N SER A 108 22.88 2.41 -8.26
CA SER A 108 23.98 3.33 -7.98
C SER A 108 25.33 2.61 -8.17
N LYS A 109 26.31 3.31 -8.75
CA LYS A 109 27.66 2.77 -8.97
C LYS A 109 28.44 2.58 -7.67
N THR A 110 28.08 3.33 -6.64
CA THR A 110 28.69 3.31 -5.31
C THR A 110 27.61 3.28 -4.24
N PRO A 111 27.87 2.73 -3.05
CA PRO A 111 26.99 2.90 -1.90
C PRO A 111 26.70 4.38 -1.65
N GLN A 112 25.45 4.71 -1.34
CA GLN A 112 25.03 6.05 -0.95
C GLN A 112 24.83 6.06 0.56
N GLU A 113 25.64 6.83 1.29
CA GLU A 113 25.53 6.94 2.75
C GLU A 113 24.32 7.79 3.15
N ASP A 114 24.07 8.87 2.40
CA ASP A 114 22.88 9.70 2.54
C ASP A 114 21.84 9.31 1.47
N TYR A 115 20.92 8.42 1.84
CA TYR A 115 19.87 7.94 0.95
C TYR A 115 18.81 9.02 0.66
N VAL A 116 18.64 10.00 1.55
CA VAL A 116 17.71 11.13 1.35
C VAL A 116 18.27 12.02 0.25
N GLU A 117 19.50 12.49 0.41
CA GLU A 117 20.16 13.34 -0.60
C GLU A 117 20.24 12.63 -1.96
N ALA A 118 20.56 11.34 -1.98
CA ALA A 118 20.61 10.55 -3.20
C ALA A 118 19.24 10.46 -3.90
N ALA A 119 18.15 10.25 -3.15
CA ALA A 119 16.81 10.20 -3.71
C ALA A 119 16.34 11.56 -4.24
N VAL A 120 16.62 12.64 -3.52
CA VAL A 120 16.34 14.03 -3.96
C VAL A 120 17.04 14.28 -5.29
N LYS A 121 18.36 14.05 -5.38
CA LYS A 121 19.13 14.23 -6.62
C LYS A 121 18.56 13.42 -7.78
N GLN A 122 18.23 12.14 -7.54
CA GLN A 122 17.68 11.28 -8.58
C GLN A 122 16.29 11.74 -9.03
N SER A 123 15.44 12.21 -8.13
CA SER A 123 14.10 12.72 -8.45
C SER A 123 14.16 13.97 -9.31
N LEU A 124 15.06 14.91 -8.99
CA LEU A 124 15.30 16.11 -9.76
C LEU A 124 15.88 15.77 -11.15
N GLN A 125 16.83 14.84 -11.22
CA GLN A 125 17.38 14.38 -12.50
C GLN A 125 16.28 13.80 -13.41
N VAL A 126 15.41 12.95 -12.86
CA VAL A 126 14.29 12.36 -13.60
C VAL A 126 13.32 13.46 -14.05
N HIS A 127 12.97 14.40 -13.17
CA HIS A 127 12.04 15.49 -13.48
C HIS A 127 12.57 16.41 -14.57
N LEU A 128 13.82 16.86 -14.44
CA LEU A 128 14.47 17.79 -15.37
C LEU A 128 14.86 17.15 -16.71
N SER A 129 14.90 15.83 -16.79
CA SER A 129 15.13 15.13 -18.07
C SER A 129 13.99 15.34 -19.09
N GLY A 130 12.80 15.76 -18.63
CA GLY A 130 11.63 15.96 -19.47
C GLY A 130 10.90 14.68 -19.90
N ALA A 131 11.37 13.51 -19.49
CA ALA A 131 10.68 12.25 -19.78
C ALA A 131 9.30 12.22 -19.09
N PRO A 132 8.19 11.88 -19.78
CA PRO A 132 6.87 11.87 -19.17
C PRO A 132 6.79 10.82 -18.06
N GLY A 133 5.81 10.96 -17.16
CA GLY A 133 5.54 9.98 -16.10
C GLY A 133 5.81 10.50 -14.70
N ASP A 134 5.00 10.02 -13.76
CA ASP A 134 5.09 10.38 -12.35
C ASP A 134 6.18 9.57 -11.65
N ILE A 135 6.67 10.13 -10.54
CA ILE A 135 7.76 9.59 -9.73
C ILE A 135 7.17 9.05 -8.42
N LEU A 136 7.57 7.85 -8.03
CA LEU A 136 7.33 7.28 -6.72
C LEU A 136 8.67 7.06 -6.01
N ILE A 137 8.83 7.64 -4.82
CA ILE A 137 10.04 7.53 -4.00
C ILE A 137 9.68 6.74 -2.73
N PHE A 138 10.45 5.69 -2.42
CA PHE A 138 10.31 4.94 -1.18
C PHE A 138 11.27 5.43 -0.09
N MET A 139 10.69 5.81 1.05
CA MET A 139 11.38 6.29 2.24
C MET A 139 10.95 5.50 3.48
N PRO A 140 11.85 5.30 4.48
CA PRO A 140 11.59 4.37 5.57
C PRO A 140 10.59 4.89 6.62
N GLY A 141 10.40 6.21 6.73
CA GLY A 141 9.51 6.79 7.75
C GLY A 141 9.04 8.20 7.44
N GLN A 142 8.16 8.71 8.32
CA GLN A 142 7.56 10.04 8.18
C GLN A 142 8.63 11.14 8.13
N GLU A 143 9.62 11.11 9.01
CA GLU A 143 10.67 12.15 9.05
C GLU A 143 11.45 12.20 7.74
N ASP A 144 11.86 11.04 7.21
CA ASP A 144 12.54 10.96 5.92
C ASP A 144 11.67 11.44 4.76
N ILE A 145 10.37 11.16 4.79
CA ILE A 145 9.41 11.61 3.78
C ILE A 145 9.30 13.13 3.76
N GLU A 146 9.12 13.75 4.92
CA GLU A 146 8.98 15.21 5.03
C GLU A 146 10.28 15.90 4.60
N VAL A 147 11.43 15.44 5.10
CA VAL A 147 12.74 16.00 4.74
C VAL A 147 13.01 15.86 3.24
N THR A 148 12.74 14.69 2.65
CA THR A 148 12.88 14.49 1.21
C THR A 148 11.96 15.43 0.43
N SER A 149 10.71 15.57 0.86
CA SER A 149 9.72 16.41 0.19
C SER A 149 10.13 17.88 0.21
N ASP A 150 10.54 18.38 1.37
CA ASP A 150 11.01 19.76 1.55
C ASP A 150 12.25 20.04 0.71
N GLN A 151 13.24 19.14 0.73
CA GLN A 151 14.45 19.30 -0.07
C GLN A 151 14.18 19.31 -1.58
N ILE A 152 13.24 18.48 -2.07
CA ILE A 152 12.85 18.51 -3.50
C ILE A 152 12.26 19.88 -3.86
N VAL A 153 11.37 20.42 -3.02
CA VAL A 153 10.74 21.73 -3.26
C VAL A 153 11.79 22.84 -3.23
N GLU A 154 12.64 22.88 -2.19
CA GLU A 154 13.70 23.90 -2.04
C GLU A 154 14.64 23.92 -3.26
N HIS A 155 15.14 22.76 -3.70
CA HIS A 155 16.03 22.68 -4.85
C HIS A 155 15.33 23.09 -6.17
N LEU A 156 14.02 22.89 -6.29
CA LEU A 156 13.27 23.35 -7.46
C LEU A 156 13.07 24.86 -7.47
N GLU A 157 12.89 25.48 -6.31
CA GLU A 157 12.75 26.93 -6.17
C GLU A 157 14.05 27.68 -6.51
N GLU A 158 15.22 27.03 -6.32
CA GLU A 158 16.53 27.58 -6.71
C GLU A 158 16.78 27.58 -8.23
N LEU A 159 15.99 26.81 -8.99
CA LEU A 159 16.17 26.66 -10.44
C LEU A 159 15.31 27.65 -11.23
N GLU A 160 15.94 28.44 -12.09
CA GLU A 160 15.21 29.31 -13.01
C GLU A 160 14.44 28.49 -14.06
N ASN A 161 13.13 28.75 -14.18
CA ASN A 161 12.23 28.12 -15.16
C ASN A 161 12.09 26.59 -15.02
N ALA A 162 12.21 26.05 -13.80
CA ALA A 162 11.94 24.62 -13.56
C ALA A 162 10.48 24.25 -13.92
N PRO A 163 10.24 23.10 -14.59
CA PRO A 163 8.89 22.60 -14.80
C PRO A 163 8.17 22.35 -13.47
N ALA A 164 6.85 22.53 -13.44
CA ALA A 164 6.06 22.34 -12.23
C ALA A 164 6.07 20.87 -11.77
N LEU A 165 6.33 20.67 -10.47
CA LEU A 165 6.28 19.37 -9.80
C LEU A 165 5.36 19.46 -8.58
N ALA A 166 4.40 18.55 -8.48
CA ALA A 166 3.57 18.38 -7.28
C ALA A 166 4.21 17.30 -6.39
N VAL A 167 4.82 17.72 -5.28
CA VAL A 167 5.40 16.81 -4.28
C VAL A 167 4.33 16.42 -3.27
N LEU A 168 4.08 15.12 -3.11
CA LEU A 168 2.96 14.58 -2.33
C LEU A 168 3.47 13.51 -1.34
N PRO A 169 3.55 13.81 -0.03
CA PRO A 169 3.93 12.83 0.97
C PRO A 169 2.78 11.85 1.25
N ILE A 170 3.11 10.59 1.54
CA ILE A 170 2.14 9.59 2.01
C ILE A 170 2.75 8.60 3.03
N TYR A 171 2.12 8.57 4.21
CA TYR A 171 2.46 7.64 5.29
C TYR A 171 1.23 7.38 6.17
N SER A 172 1.28 6.32 6.97
CA SER A 172 0.11 5.77 7.69
C SER A 172 -0.66 6.74 8.60
N GLN A 173 0.01 7.74 9.20
CA GLN A 173 -0.63 8.72 10.08
C GLN A 173 -1.25 9.92 9.35
N LEU A 174 -1.10 10.01 8.02
CA LEU A 174 -1.60 11.14 7.25
C LEU A 174 -3.15 11.13 7.23
N PRO A 175 -3.84 12.28 7.42
CA PRO A 175 -5.29 12.38 7.28
C PRO A 175 -5.82 11.88 5.92
N SER A 176 -7.00 11.26 5.92
CA SER A 176 -7.59 10.61 4.73
C SER A 176 -7.82 11.56 3.55
N ASP A 177 -8.13 12.84 3.81
CA ASP A 177 -8.29 13.87 2.80
C ASP A 177 -6.97 14.22 2.10
N LEU A 178 -5.85 14.18 2.83
CA LEU A 178 -4.52 14.35 2.28
C LEU A 178 -4.04 13.10 1.53
N GLN A 179 -4.30 11.90 2.06
CA GLN A 179 -4.05 10.66 1.32
C GLN A 179 -4.82 10.61 0.00
N ALA A 180 -6.07 11.12 -0.04
CA ALA A 180 -6.85 11.14 -1.27
C ALA A 180 -6.22 11.98 -2.39
N LYS A 181 -5.31 12.93 -2.07
CA LYS A 181 -4.67 13.80 -3.07
C LYS A 181 -3.75 13.04 -4.02
N ILE A 182 -3.12 11.94 -3.59
CA ILE A 182 -2.22 11.17 -4.46
C ILE A 182 -2.96 10.51 -5.65
N PHE A 183 -4.25 10.22 -5.49
CA PHE A 183 -5.12 9.66 -6.52
C PHE A 183 -5.71 10.71 -7.47
N GLN A 184 -5.57 12.00 -7.14
CA GLN A 184 -6.07 13.05 -8.01
C GLN A 184 -5.14 13.22 -9.22
N LYS A 185 -5.75 13.46 -10.38
CA LYS A 185 -4.99 13.78 -11.59
C LYS A 185 -4.37 15.17 -11.41
N ALA A 186 -3.06 15.28 -11.61
CA ALA A 186 -2.39 16.58 -11.61
C ALA A 186 -2.88 17.43 -12.80
N PRO A 187 -2.85 18.77 -12.68
CA PRO A 187 -3.12 19.66 -13.80
C PRO A 187 -2.20 19.38 -14.99
N ASP A 188 -2.66 19.67 -16.20
CA ASP A 188 -1.86 19.44 -17.40
C ASP A 188 -0.54 20.21 -17.34
N GLY A 189 0.57 19.52 -17.61
CA GLY A 189 1.93 20.08 -17.52
C GLY A 189 2.58 19.99 -16.13
N VAL A 190 1.88 19.45 -15.13
CA VAL A 190 2.44 19.20 -13.78
C VAL A 190 2.69 17.71 -13.59
N ARG A 191 3.92 17.34 -13.24
CA ARG A 191 4.29 15.97 -12.85
C ARG A 191 3.99 15.75 -11.36
N LYS A 192 3.59 14.54 -10.95
CA LYS A 192 3.56 14.16 -9.53
C LYS A 192 4.87 13.50 -9.10
N CYS A 193 5.34 13.87 -7.91
CA CYS A 193 6.38 13.14 -7.19
C CYS A 193 5.81 12.72 -5.84
N ILE A 194 5.53 11.43 -5.69
CA ILE A 194 4.96 10.86 -4.48
C ILE A 194 6.10 10.31 -3.63
N VAL A 195 6.17 10.73 -2.37
CA VAL A 195 7.18 10.26 -1.41
C VAL A 195 6.47 9.42 -0.36
N ALA A 196 6.71 8.11 -0.36
CA ALA A 196 5.89 7.12 0.30
C ALA A 196 6.70 6.18 1.20
N THR A 197 6.06 5.64 2.24
CA THR A 197 6.54 4.40 2.86
C THR A 197 6.13 3.20 2.01
N ASN A 198 6.43 1.99 2.48
CA ASN A 198 5.96 0.72 1.92
C ASN A 198 4.43 0.59 1.81
N ILE A 199 3.63 1.56 2.30
CA ILE A 199 2.17 1.60 2.05
C ILE A 199 1.84 1.65 0.54
N ALA A 200 2.74 2.21 -0.28
CA ALA A 200 2.60 2.25 -1.73
C ALA A 200 3.12 0.99 -2.45
N GLU A 201 3.73 0.04 -1.73
CA GLU A 201 4.26 -1.20 -2.32
C GLU A 201 3.14 -2.19 -2.63
N THR A 202 2.24 -2.40 -1.66
CA THR A 202 1.19 -3.42 -1.72
C THR A 202 -0.20 -2.82 -1.65
N SER A 203 -0.40 -1.83 -0.76
CA SER A 203 -1.74 -1.40 -0.37
C SER A 203 -2.37 -0.37 -1.32
N LEU A 204 -1.58 0.29 -2.17
CA LEU A 204 -2.06 1.40 -3.01
C LEU A 204 -1.43 1.34 -4.41
N THR A 205 -2.27 1.43 -5.45
CA THR A 205 -1.82 1.63 -6.82
C THR A 205 -2.11 3.06 -7.25
N VAL A 206 -1.06 3.79 -7.66
CA VAL A 206 -1.21 5.15 -8.19
C VAL A 206 -1.02 5.13 -9.69
N ASP A 207 -2.04 5.58 -10.41
CA ASP A 207 -1.98 5.72 -11.86
C ASP A 207 -0.94 6.76 -12.27
N GLY A 208 -0.18 6.46 -13.33
CA GLY A 208 0.76 7.39 -13.96
C GLY A 208 2.23 7.24 -13.53
N ILE A 209 2.52 6.41 -12.52
CA ILE A 209 3.90 6.13 -12.10
C ILE A 209 4.66 5.44 -13.23
N MET A 210 5.78 6.04 -13.65
CA MET A 210 6.73 5.43 -14.59
C MET A 210 8.16 5.41 -14.07
N PHE A 211 8.44 6.13 -12.98
CA PHE A 211 9.75 6.13 -12.32
C PHE A 211 9.60 5.76 -10.85
N VAL A 212 10.40 4.81 -10.41
CA VAL A 212 10.49 4.41 -9.00
C VAL A 212 11.91 4.67 -8.51
N ILE A 213 12.03 5.37 -7.38
CA ILE A 213 13.28 5.62 -6.68
C ILE A 213 13.18 4.88 -5.35
N ASP A 214 13.92 3.79 -5.24
CA ASP A 214 13.96 2.97 -4.04
C ASP A 214 15.25 3.25 -3.26
N SER A 215 15.12 3.72 -2.02
CA SER A 215 16.26 3.92 -1.11
C SER A 215 16.82 2.61 -0.58
N GLY A 216 16.07 1.50 -0.68
CA GLY A 216 16.44 0.18 -0.20
C GLY A 216 16.31 0.00 1.32
N TYR A 217 15.70 0.97 2.02
CA TYR A 217 15.48 0.94 3.46
C TYR A 217 14.00 0.80 3.78
N CYS A 218 13.70 -0.03 4.77
CA CYS A 218 12.36 -0.12 5.35
C CYS A 218 12.43 -0.16 6.88
N LYS A 219 11.37 0.33 7.51
CA LYS A 219 11.23 0.25 8.97
C LYS A 219 10.63 -1.10 9.34
N LEU A 220 11.45 -2.03 9.82
CA LEU A 220 11.00 -3.31 10.36
C LEU A 220 10.34 -3.10 11.73
N LYS A 221 9.21 -3.78 11.95
CA LYS A 221 8.51 -3.83 13.23
C LYS A 221 9.01 -4.96 14.10
#